data_AF-A0A7S1MG88-F1
#
_entry.id   AF-A0A7S1MG88-F1
#
_cell.length_a   1.000
_cell.length_b   1.000
_cell.length_c   1.000
_cell.angle_alpha   90.00
_cell.angle_beta   90.00
_cell.angle_gamma   90.00
#
_symmetry.space_group_name_H-M   'P 1'
#
loop_
_entity.id
_entity.type
_entity.pdbx_description
1 polymer ?
#
loop_
_entity_poly.entity_id
_entity_poly.type
_entity_poly.pdbx_seq_one_letter_code
_entity_poly.pdbx_strand_id
1 'polypeptide(L)'
;GLICRDPPVARALDCALLDYVGQRSIEAAEAHKRRRRADEVEALSSPERWREALDNVGGGFLCDGGPLEAWLDAAVAHRRLAHDLVVLQEAAMRWYGPGARQHCEAWRARLMARSDAGGDAAAGDALPGAAIDSELQALREAIFEFPEWEGAAPELFRKAGHAAGNGADA
;
A
#
# COMPACT_ATOMS: atom_id res chain seq x y z
N GLY A 1 27.13 41.07 -20.05
CA GLY A 1 26.86 39.62 -20.13
C GLY A 1 27.63 39.07 -21.31
N LEU A 2 28.43 38.03 -21.09
CA LEU A 2 29.06 37.28 -22.19
C LEU A 2 27.97 36.43 -22.85
N ILE A 3 27.35 36.97 -23.89
CA ILE A 3 26.49 36.21 -24.79
C ILE A 3 27.44 35.46 -25.72
N CYS A 4 27.47 34.14 -25.63
CA CYS A 4 28.24 33.32 -26.55
C CYS A 4 27.74 33.61 -27.98
N ARG A 5 28.60 34.19 -28.82
CA ARG A 5 28.22 34.63 -30.18
C ARG A 5 28.18 33.48 -31.20
N ASP A 6 28.53 32.28 -30.77
CA ASP A 6 28.61 31.10 -31.62
C ASP A 6 27.35 30.23 -31.42
N PRO A 7 26.42 30.18 -32.41
CA PRO A 7 25.16 29.44 -32.31
C PRO A 7 25.27 27.96 -31.90
N PRO A 8 26.19 27.14 -32.43
CA PRO A 8 26.40 25.78 -31.97
C PRO A 8 26.85 25.69 -30.50
N VAL A 9 27.71 26.61 -30.03
CA VAL A 9 28.15 26.62 -28.62
C VAL A 9 27.00 27.02 -27.71
N ALA A 10 26.19 28.00 -28.10
CA ALA A 10 24.98 28.37 -27.36
C ALA A 10 24.01 27.19 -27.24
N ARG A 11 23.74 26.47 -28.34
CA ARG A 11 22.89 25.26 -28.32
C ARG A 11 23.47 24.15 -27.45
N ALA A 12 24.78 23.91 -27.52
CA ALA A 12 25.43 22.90 -26.69
C ALA A 12 25.34 23.25 -25.19
N LEU A 13 25.47 24.53 -24.84
CA LEU A 13 25.29 25.01 -23.47
C LEU A 13 23.82 24.88 -23.00
N ASP A 14 22.86 25.19 -23.85
CA ASP A 14 21.43 25.02 -23.55
C ASP A 14 21.09 23.54 -23.31
N CYS A 15 21.56 22.64 -24.18
CA CYS A 15 21.39 21.19 -23.98
C CYS A 15 22.05 20.72 -22.67
N ALA A 16 23.30 21.12 -22.41
CA ALA A 16 24.01 20.74 -21.20
C ALA A 16 23.31 21.26 -19.92
N LEU A 17 22.73 22.46 -19.99
CA LEU A 17 21.95 23.02 -18.88
C LEU A 17 20.66 22.24 -18.65
N LEU A 18 19.94 21.87 -19.71
CA LEU A 18 18.72 21.05 -19.59
C LEU A 18 19.03 19.66 -19.04
N ASP A 19 20.10 19.02 -19.49
CA ASP A 19 20.57 17.73 -18.97
C ASP A 19 20.95 17.84 -17.49
N TYR A 20 21.68 18.89 -17.11
CA TYR A 20 22.04 19.14 -15.71
C TYR A 20 20.82 19.35 -14.82
N VAL A 21 19.85 20.17 -15.26
CA VAL A 21 18.59 20.39 -14.52
C VAL A 21 17.79 19.10 -14.41
N GLY A 22 17.72 18.31 -15.48
CA GLY A 22 17.10 16.99 -15.49
C GLY A 22 17.73 16.05 -14.46
N GLN A 23 19.06 15.94 -14.47
CA GLN A 23 19.81 15.12 -13.53
C GLN A 23 19.59 15.55 -12.08
N ARG A 24 19.63 16.86 -11.80
CA ARG A 24 19.38 17.41 -10.46
C ARG A 24 17.96 17.14 -9.96
N SER A 25 16.97 17.18 -10.86
CA SER A 25 15.59 16.85 -10.55
C SER A 25 15.43 15.37 -10.17
N ILE A 26 16.05 14.47 -10.93
CA ILE A 26 16.05 13.02 -10.63
C ILE A 26 16.71 12.76 -9.28
N GLU A 27 17.89 13.32 -9.03
CA GLU A 27 18.59 13.19 -7.75
C GLU A 27 17.77 13.72 -6.57
N ALA A 28 17.11 14.86 -6.73
CA ALA A 28 16.24 15.42 -5.70
C ALA A 28 15.02 14.53 -5.44
N ALA A 29 14.40 14.01 -6.48
CA ALA A 29 13.27 13.08 -6.36
C ALA A 29 13.68 11.77 -5.66
N GLU A 30 14.85 11.21 -6.00
CA GLU A 30 15.40 10.05 -5.33
C GLU A 30 15.73 10.31 -3.86
N ALA A 31 16.38 11.43 -3.56
CA ALA A 31 16.70 11.81 -2.19
C ALA A 31 15.43 11.98 -1.35
N HIS A 32 14.38 12.60 -1.91
CA HIS A 32 13.10 12.74 -1.25
C HIS A 32 12.40 11.39 -1.04
N LYS A 33 12.43 10.50 -2.04
CA LYS A 33 11.91 9.13 -1.93
C LYS A 33 12.62 8.35 -0.82
N ARG A 34 13.95 8.47 -0.69
CA ARG A 34 14.74 7.83 0.37
C ARG A 34 14.37 8.37 1.75
N ARG A 35 14.23 9.69 1.90
CA ARG A 35 13.80 10.31 3.17
C ARG A 35 12.42 9.83 3.60
N ARG A 36 11.43 9.88 2.71
CA ARG A 36 10.08 9.40 3.01
C ARG A 36 10.05 7.96 3.51
N ARG A 37 10.83 7.07 2.88
CA ARG A 37 10.95 5.67 3.34
C ARG A 37 11.59 5.55 4.71
N ALA A 38 12.61 6.36 4.99
CA ALA A 38 13.25 6.37 6.30
C ALA A 38 12.28 6.84 7.39
N ASP A 39 11.56 7.94 7.14
CA ASP A 39 10.56 8.51 8.05
C ASP A 39 9.42 7.52 8.33
N GLU A 40 8.97 6.77 7.32
CA GLU A 40 7.93 5.75 7.43
C GLU A 40 8.39 4.56 8.29
N VAL A 41 9.60 4.05 8.05
CA VAL A 41 10.20 2.97 8.84
C VAL A 41 10.36 3.38 10.30
N GLU A 42 10.80 4.63 10.54
CA GLU A 42 10.90 5.19 11.87
C GLU A 42 9.52 5.29 12.54
N ALA A 43 8.52 5.83 11.83
CA ALA A 43 7.16 5.99 12.36
C ALA A 43 6.54 4.66 12.77
N LEU A 44 6.66 3.60 11.95
CA LEU A 44 6.17 2.26 12.27
C LEU A 44 6.92 1.61 13.45
N SER A 45 8.19 1.98 13.64
CA SER A 45 9.01 1.46 14.75
C SER A 45 8.74 2.21 16.07
N SER A 46 8.19 3.42 16.00
CA SER A 46 7.88 4.24 17.16
C SER A 46 6.57 3.81 17.82
N PRO A 47 6.52 3.67 19.17
CA PRO A 47 5.30 3.35 19.90
C PRO A 47 4.24 4.46 19.85
N GLU A 48 4.65 5.71 19.59
CA GLU A 48 3.75 6.88 19.59
C GLU A 48 3.21 7.21 18.19
N ARG A 49 3.95 6.85 17.13
CA ARG A 49 3.67 7.32 15.76
C ARG A 49 3.10 6.23 14.84
N TRP A 50 3.15 4.96 15.23
CA TRP A 50 2.76 3.87 14.32
C TRP A 50 1.26 3.90 13.95
N ARG A 51 0.39 4.34 14.87
CA ARG A 51 -1.05 4.51 14.60
C ARG A 51 -1.29 5.55 13.51
N GLU A 52 -0.64 6.70 13.62
CA GLU A 52 -0.70 7.77 12.61
C GLU A 52 -0.15 7.28 11.26
N ALA A 53 0.95 6.51 11.27
CA ALA A 53 1.52 5.94 10.05
C ALA A 53 0.54 4.99 9.34
N LEU A 54 -0.18 4.14 10.07
CA LEU A 54 -1.21 3.28 9.50
C LEU A 54 -2.44 4.05 9.04
N ASP A 55 -2.91 5.03 9.83
CA ASP A 55 -4.08 5.84 9.47
C ASP A 55 -3.87 6.62 8.17
N ASN A 56 -2.67 7.19 7.99
CA ASN A 56 -2.26 7.91 6.77
C ASN A 56 -2.35 7.07 5.48
N VAL A 57 -2.34 5.74 5.60
CA VAL A 57 -2.51 4.82 4.46
C VAL A 57 -3.89 4.17 4.42
N GLY A 58 -4.83 4.57 5.29
CA GLY A 58 -6.19 4.01 5.34
C GLY A 58 -6.35 2.81 6.29
N GLY A 59 -5.36 2.58 7.16
CA GLY A 59 -5.29 1.47 8.11
C GLY A 59 -5.96 1.73 9.46
N GLY A 60 -6.68 2.85 9.63
CA GLY A 60 -7.29 3.23 10.91
C GLY A 60 -8.24 2.18 11.51
N PHE A 61 -8.86 1.34 10.68
CA PHE A 61 -9.72 0.24 11.13
C PHE A 61 -8.99 -0.84 11.95
N LEU A 62 -7.66 -0.87 11.90
CA LEU A 62 -6.82 -1.78 12.68
C LEU A 62 -6.52 -1.25 14.11
N CYS A 63 -6.88 0.00 14.39
CA CYS A 63 -6.55 0.73 15.62
C CYS A 63 -7.83 1.05 16.42
N ASP A 64 -8.61 0.03 16.76
CA ASP A 64 -9.92 0.13 17.42
C ASP A 64 -9.90 -0.18 18.92
N GLY A 65 -8.72 -0.37 19.52
CA GLY A 65 -8.50 -0.79 20.89
C GLY A 65 -8.73 -2.28 21.15
N GLY A 66 -8.98 -3.07 20.11
CA GLY A 66 -9.29 -4.49 20.20
C GLY A 66 -8.07 -5.42 20.21
N PRO A 67 -8.30 -6.74 20.11
CA PRO A 67 -7.24 -7.76 20.05
C PRO A 67 -6.27 -7.56 18.88
N LEU A 68 -6.76 -6.97 17.78
CA LEU A 68 -5.97 -6.68 16.60
C LEU A 68 -4.95 -5.56 16.85
N GLU A 69 -5.38 -4.50 17.54
CA GLU A 69 -4.48 -3.43 17.99
C GLU A 69 -3.45 -3.96 18.99
N ALA A 70 -3.84 -4.82 19.93
CA ALA A 70 -2.91 -5.45 20.88
C ALA A 70 -1.84 -6.29 20.16
N TRP A 71 -2.22 -7.03 19.10
CA TRP A 71 -1.28 -7.76 18.26
C TRP A 71 -0.31 -6.83 17.53
N LEU A 72 -0.77 -5.69 17.00
CA LEU A 72 0.09 -4.68 16.39
C LEU A 72 1.05 -4.04 17.40
N ASP A 73 0.59 -3.79 18.62
CA ASP A 73 1.42 -3.22 19.68
C ASP A 73 2.55 -4.18 20.10
N ALA A 74 2.34 -5.50 20.02
CA ALA A 74 3.30 -6.51 20.45
C ALA A 74 4.62 -6.54 19.66
N ALA A 75 4.62 -6.19 18.36
CA ALA A 75 5.85 -6.22 17.56
C ALA A 75 5.85 -5.26 16.35
N VAL A 76 7.01 -4.65 16.09
CA VAL A 76 7.24 -3.81 14.89
C VAL A 76 7.03 -4.61 13.60
N ALA A 77 7.34 -5.90 13.58
CA ALA A 77 7.10 -6.77 12.42
C ALA A 77 5.62 -6.86 12.05
N HIS A 78 4.72 -6.91 13.05
CA HIS A 78 3.28 -6.93 12.84
C HIS A 78 2.77 -5.64 12.21
N ARG A 79 3.27 -4.49 12.70
CA ARG A 79 2.96 -3.15 12.18
C ARG A 79 3.41 -3.00 10.71
N ARG A 80 4.61 -3.49 10.39
CA ARG A 80 5.13 -3.49 9.01
C ARG A 80 4.28 -4.37 8.09
N LEU A 81 3.93 -5.57 8.53
CA LEU A 81 3.10 -6.48 7.76
C LEU A 81 1.71 -5.88 7.45
N ALA A 82 1.08 -5.30 8.47
CA ALA A 82 -0.20 -4.62 8.31
C ALA A 82 -0.11 -3.40 7.40
N HIS A 83 0.93 -2.59 7.56
CA HIS A 83 1.18 -1.43 6.70
C HIS A 83 1.34 -1.83 5.23
N ASP A 84 2.18 -2.83 4.95
CA ASP A 84 2.39 -3.35 3.59
C ASP A 84 1.08 -3.83 2.96
N LEU A 85 0.25 -4.53 3.72
CA LEU A 85 -1.06 -4.99 3.26
C LEU A 85 -1.98 -3.81 2.92
N VAL A 86 -2.11 -2.82 3.81
CA VAL A 86 -3.00 -1.69 3.60
C VAL A 86 -2.57 -0.87 2.39
N VAL A 87 -1.27 -0.59 2.25
CA VAL A 87 -0.72 0.10 1.06
C VAL A 87 -1.08 -0.65 -0.22
N LEU A 88 -1.00 -1.98 -0.21
CA LEU A 88 -1.31 -2.80 -1.37
C LEU A 88 -2.82 -2.84 -1.67
N GLN A 89 -3.67 -2.88 -0.64
CA GLN A 89 -5.12 -2.77 -0.80
C GLN A 89 -5.53 -1.43 -1.42
N GLU A 90 -4.99 -0.31 -0.93
CA GLU A 90 -5.26 1.02 -1.49
C GLU A 90 -4.78 1.13 -2.95
N ALA A 91 -3.60 0.58 -3.25
CA ALA A 91 -3.12 0.50 -4.63
C ALA A 91 -4.04 -0.34 -5.52
N ALA A 92 -4.48 -1.51 -5.05
CA ALA A 92 -5.40 -2.39 -5.77
C ALA A 92 -6.74 -1.69 -6.04
N MET A 93 -7.31 -1.01 -5.05
CA MET A 93 -8.57 -0.26 -5.21
C MET A 93 -8.44 0.88 -6.22
N ARG A 94 -7.28 1.56 -6.24
CA ARG A 94 -7.01 2.62 -7.22
C ARG A 94 -6.88 2.08 -8.65
N TRP A 95 -6.24 0.93 -8.83
CA TRP A 95 -5.97 0.37 -10.16
C TRP A 95 -7.12 -0.45 -10.74
N TYR A 96 -7.81 -1.24 -9.92
CA TYR A 96 -8.83 -2.19 -10.37
C TYR A 96 -10.26 -1.81 -9.93
N GLY A 97 -10.41 -0.68 -9.22
CA GLY A 97 -11.70 -0.05 -8.97
C GLY A 97 -12.66 -0.90 -8.13
N PRO A 98 -13.96 -0.99 -8.50
CA PRO A 98 -15.00 -1.57 -7.65
C PRO A 98 -14.75 -3.03 -7.22
N GLY A 99 -14.21 -3.88 -8.10
CA GLY A 99 -13.97 -5.30 -7.78
C GLY A 99 -12.91 -5.48 -6.69
N ALA A 100 -11.83 -4.69 -6.74
CA ALA A 100 -10.81 -4.69 -5.69
C ALA A 100 -11.36 -4.12 -4.38
N ARG A 101 -12.17 -3.05 -4.44
CA ARG A 101 -12.80 -2.48 -3.24
C ARG A 101 -13.67 -3.50 -2.52
N GLN A 102 -14.56 -4.17 -3.26
CA GLN A 102 -15.45 -5.18 -2.67
C GLN A 102 -14.67 -6.35 -2.05
N HIS A 103 -13.63 -6.83 -2.72
CA HIS A 103 -12.76 -7.87 -2.16
C HIS A 103 -12.09 -7.40 -0.86
N CYS A 104 -11.48 -6.21 -0.87
CA CYS A 104 -10.78 -5.67 0.30
C CYS A 104 -11.74 -5.43 1.48
N GLU A 105 -12.91 -4.83 1.24
CA GLU A 105 -13.93 -4.61 2.27
C GLU A 105 -14.47 -5.92 2.84
N ALA A 106 -14.76 -6.91 1.97
CA ALA A 106 -15.20 -8.23 2.42
C ALA A 106 -14.13 -8.95 3.25
N TRP A 107 -12.85 -8.80 2.87
CA TRP A 107 -11.75 -9.33 3.66
C TRP A 107 -11.62 -8.62 5.01
N ARG A 108 -11.70 -7.29 5.05
CA ARG A 108 -11.68 -6.50 6.29
C ARG A 108 -12.79 -6.94 7.24
N ALA A 109 -14.02 -7.10 6.75
CA ALA A 109 -15.14 -7.60 7.54
C ALA A 109 -14.88 -9.01 8.12
N ARG A 110 -14.30 -9.93 7.33
CA ARG A 110 -13.91 -11.26 7.81
C ARG A 110 -12.77 -11.22 8.84
N LEU A 111 -11.85 -10.27 8.74
CA LEU A 111 -10.79 -10.09 9.72
C LEU A 111 -11.36 -9.62 11.06
N MET A 112 -12.23 -8.60 11.06
CA MET A 112 -12.85 -8.08 12.28
C MET A 112 -13.69 -9.17 12.96
N ALA A 113 -14.55 -9.86 12.21
CA ALA A 113 -15.38 -10.93 12.73
C ALA A 113 -14.56 -12.08 13.38
N ARG A 114 -13.38 -12.41 12.82
CA ARG A 114 -12.47 -13.42 13.41
C ARG A 114 -11.78 -12.91 14.67
N SER A 115 -11.44 -11.62 14.71
CA SER A 115 -10.77 -10.99 15.84
C SER A 115 -11.72 -10.87 17.04
N ASP A 116 -12.99 -10.55 16.79
CA ASP A 116 -14.03 -10.46 17.82
C ASP A 116 -14.45 -11.83 18.36
N ALA A 117 -14.47 -12.86 17.51
CA ALA A 117 -14.82 -14.22 17.90
C ALA A 117 -13.71 -14.95 18.68
N GLY A 118 -12.47 -14.45 18.65
CA GLY A 118 -11.28 -15.07 19.25
C GLY A 118 -11.12 -14.86 20.77
N GLY A 119 -12.17 -14.48 21.49
CA GLY A 119 -12.14 -14.17 22.92
C GLY A 119 -11.85 -15.34 23.87
N ASP A 120 -11.70 -16.58 23.38
CA ASP A 120 -11.28 -17.74 24.19
C ASP A 120 -9.78 -18.03 24.04
N ALA A 121 -9.06 -17.68 25.10
CA ALA A 121 -7.61 -17.55 25.22
C ALA A 121 -6.82 -18.88 25.26
N ALA A 122 -6.86 -19.71 24.20
CA ALA A 122 -6.06 -20.94 24.15
C ALA A 122 -5.26 -21.21 22.86
N ALA A 123 -5.40 -20.40 21.80
CA ALA A 123 -4.60 -20.54 20.58
C ALA A 123 -3.78 -19.26 20.35
N GLY A 124 -2.56 -19.26 20.87
CA GLY A 124 -1.64 -18.11 20.87
C GLY A 124 -1.34 -17.54 19.49
N ASP A 125 -1.21 -16.20 19.45
CA ASP A 125 -0.47 -15.34 18.50
C ASP A 125 -0.60 -15.52 16.96
N ALA A 126 -1.24 -16.57 16.46
CA ALA A 126 -1.15 -16.95 15.05
C ALA A 126 -2.32 -16.47 14.17
N LEU A 127 -3.48 -16.15 14.76
CA LEU A 127 -4.72 -15.93 14.01
C LEU A 127 -4.72 -14.64 13.16
N PRO A 128 -4.34 -13.46 13.68
CA PRO A 128 -4.31 -12.24 12.88
C PRO A 128 -3.14 -12.23 11.89
N GLY A 129 -1.96 -12.66 12.35
CA GLY A 129 -0.74 -12.66 11.53
C GLY A 129 -0.85 -13.52 10.28
N ALA A 130 -1.31 -14.77 10.41
CA ALA A 130 -1.46 -15.67 9.27
C ALA A 130 -2.52 -15.17 8.26
N ALA A 131 -3.60 -14.55 8.76
CA ALA A 131 -4.65 -13.98 7.90
C ALA A 131 -4.16 -12.77 7.11
N ILE A 132 -3.37 -11.89 7.74
CA ILE A 132 -2.78 -10.70 7.09
C ILE A 132 -1.71 -11.14 6.08
N ASP A 133 -0.83 -12.06 6.47
CA ASP A 133 0.25 -12.55 5.58
C ASP A 133 -0.30 -13.27 4.35
N SER A 134 -1.29 -14.16 4.54
CA SER A 134 -1.96 -14.85 3.43
C SER A 134 -2.63 -13.89 2.44
N GLU A 135 -3.26 -12.83 2.94
CA GLU A 135 -3.90 -11.83 2.08
C GLU A 135 -2.86 -10.98 1.33
N LEU A 136 -1.79 -10.58 2.03
CA LEU A 136 -0.69 -9.84 1.42
C LEU A 136 -0.07 -10.65 0.28
N GLN A 137 0.13 -11.95 0.47
CA GLN A 137 0.64 -12.84 -0.56
C GLN A 137 -0.32 -12.95 -1.75
N ALA A 138 -1.63 -13.16 -1.49
CA ALA A 138 -2.64 -13.25 -2.55
C ALA A 138 -2.74 -11.96 -3.39
N LEU A 139 -2.67 -10.79 -2.74
CA LEU A 139 -2.68 -9.51 -3.45
C LEU A 139 -1.38 -9.29 -4.25
N ARG A 140 -0.21 -9.67 -3.70
CA ARG A 140 1.05 -9.60 -4.43
C ARG A 140 0.99 -10.46 -5.69
N GLU A 141 0.54 -11.71 -5.56
CA GLU A 141 0.36 -12.61 -6.71
C GLU A 141 -0.60 -12.00 -7.73
N ALA A 142 -1.79 -11.58 -7.31
CA ALA A 142 -2.80 -11.02 -8.20
C ALA A 142 -2.33 -9.76 -8.96
N ILE A 143 -1.57 -8.88 -8.31
CA ILE A 143 -1.10 -7.61 -8.89
C ILE A 143 0.12 -7.83 -9.79
N PHE A 144 1.07 -8.68 -9.38
CA PHE A 144 2.29 -8.93 -10.15
C PHE A 144 2.10 -9.93 -11.30
N GLU A 145 1.10 -10.81 -11.24
CA GLU A 145 0.77 -11.73 -12.34
C GLU A 145 0.05 -11.03 -13.49
N PHE A 146 -0.65 -9.91 -13.24
CA PHE A 146 -1.37 -9.13 -14.26
C PHE A 146 -1.00 -7.64 -14.23
N PRO A 147 0.25 -7.27 -14.59
CA PRO A 147 0.66 -5.89 -14.65
C PRO A 147 0.07 -5.21 -15.90
N GLU A 148 -0.87 -4.30 -15.69
CA GLU A 148 -1.17 -3.16 -16.59
C GLU A 148 -1.39 -3.47 -18.09
N TRP A 149 -2.10 -4.55 -18.45
CA TRP A 149 -2.62 -4.72 -19.81
C TRP A 149 -4.13 -4.49 -19.82
N GLU A 150 -4.59 -3.65 -20.75
CA GLU A 150 -6.01 -3.33 -20.93
C GLU A 150 -6.84 -4.61 -21.08
N GLY A 151 -7.68 -4.90 -20.09
CA GLY A 151 -8.89 -5.69 -20.33
C GLY A 151 -9.41 -6.56 -19.19
N ALA A 152 -8.61 -7.03 -18.24
CA ALA A 152 -9.13 -7.95 -17.22
C ALA A 152 -8.53 -7.72 -15.83
N ALA A 153 -9.41 -7.37 -14.87
CA ALA A 153 -9.06 -7.40 -13.47
C ALA A 153 -8.65 -8.84 -13.06
N PRO A 154 -7.68 -9.00 -12.14
CA PRO A 154 -7.35 -10.28 -11.54
C PRO A 154 -8.58 -11.07 -11.13
N GLU A 155 -8.52 -12.40 -11.26
CA GLU A 155 -9.64 -13.28 -10.91
C GLU A 155 -10.16 -13.05 -9.49
N LEU A 156 -9.23 -12.73 -8.58
CA LEU A 156 -9.51 -12.32 -7.21
C LEU A 156 -10.58 -11.21 -7.14
N PHE A 157 -10.47 -10.19 -7.99
CA PHE A 157 -11.37 -9.03 -8.02
C PHE A 157 -12.61 -9.26 -8.90
N ARG A 158 -12.51 -10.11 -9.94
CA ARG A 158 -13.66 -10.48 -10.79
C ARG A 158 -14.70 -11.31 -10.03
N LYS A 159 -14.26 -12.30 -9.26
CA LYS A 159 -15.13 -13.15 -8.44
C LYS A 159 -15.91 -12.34 -7.40
N ALA A 160 -15.26 -11.32 -6.81
CA ALA A 160 -15.91 -10.40 -5.88
C ALA A 160 -17.02 -9.59 -6.59
N GLY A 161 -16.70 -8.96 -7.73
CA GLY A 161 -17.65 -8.15 -8.50
C GLY A 161 -18.89 -8.93 -9.00
N HIS A 162 -18.71 -10.19 -9.39
CA HIS A 162 -19.84 -11.03 -9.83
C HIS A 162 -20.79 -11.46 -8.71
N ALA A 163 -20.32 -11.56 -7.47
CA ALA A 163 -21.18 -11.91 -6.33
C ALA A 163 -22.21 -10.82 -6.00
N ALA A 164 -21.97 -9.55 -6.37
CA ALA A 164 -22.92 -8.44 -6.19
C ALA A 164 -23.90 -8.25 -7.36
N GLY A 165 -23.55 -8.69 -8.57
CA GLY A 165 -24.37 -8.50 -9.78
C GLY A 165 -25.63 -9.37 -9.85
N ASN A 166 -25.66 -10.51 -9.14
CA ASN A 166 -26.80 -11.44 -9.16
C ASN A 166 -27.84 -11.15 -8.06
N GLY A 167 -27.74 -10.02 -7.36
CA GLY A 167 -28.70 -9.59 -6.33
C GLY A 167 -29.64 -8.46 -6.75
N ALA A 168 -29.59 -8.02 -8.01
CA ALA A 168 -30.37 -6.88 -8.50
C ALA A 168 -31.55 -7.25 -9.43
N ASP A 169 -31.76 -8.53 -9.72
CA ASP A 169 -32.92 -9.03 -10.47
C ASP A 169 -33.48 -10.29 -9.80
N ALA A 170 -34.34 -10.11 -8.79
CA ALA A 170 -35.28 -11.12 -8.30
C ALA A 170 -36.52 -10.44 -7.71
#